data_AF-A0A7C1UNS1-F1
#
_entry.id   AF-A0A7C1UNS1-F1
#
_cell.length_a   1.000
_cell.length_b   1.000
_cell.length_c   1.000
_cell.angle_alpha   90.00
_cell.angle_beta   90.00
_cell.angle_gamma   90.00
#
_symmetry.space_group_name_H-M   'P 1'
#
loop_
_entity.id
_entity.type
_entity.pdbx_description
1 polymer ?
#
loop_
_entity_poly.entity_id
_entity_poly.type
_entity_poly.pdbx_seq_one_letter_code
_entity_poly.pdbx_strand_id
1 'polypeptide(L)'
;MTEKQKTYLTSREAAKLLSVAVSTVQLWTNNGLLRAWTTGGGHRRIARSSVEEILGQQQAVSGDQGPGQQLSVVIVEDDAQQLRMYEKQFHAWRINTSVVTAKDGYEGLVKIGRTLPDVIIADLNLPNLDGFQMIRALKELPELDQCLIVVVSGLTELEIKERGGLPQDVFFFTKPIPFNNLETLLRQIARAKAA
;
A
#
# COMPACT_ATOMS: atom_id res chain seq x y z
N MET A 1 -11.94 -22.53 -31.85
CA MET A 1 -11.41 -21.20 -32.24
C MET A 1 -10.77 -20.59 -31.00
N THR A 2 -9.45 -20.57 -30.92
CA THR A 2 -8.73 -20.09 -29.74
C THR A 2 -8.77 -18.56 -29.73
N GLU A 3 -9.48 -17.95 -28.79
CA GLU A 3 -9.44 -16.50 -28.58
C GLU A 3 -7.98 -16.09 -28.32
N LYS A 4 -7.40 -15.28 -29.22
CA LYS A 4 -6.08 -14.70 -29.00
C LYS A 4 -6.16 -13.77 -27.78
N GLN A 5 -5.54 -14.16 -26.67
CA GLN A 5 -5.46 -13.33 -25.48
C GLN A 5 -4.75 -12.01 -25.79
N LYS A 6 -5.30 -10.88 -25.33
CA LYS A 6 -4.73 -9.55 -25.54
C LYS A 6 -3.35 -9.44 -24.88
N THR A 7 -2.33 -9.01 -25.61
CA THR A 7 -0.95 -8.81 -25.11
C THR A 7 -0.83 -7.70 -24.05
N TYR A 8 -1.80 -6.80 -23.98
CA TYR A 8 -1.83 -5.67 -23.06
C TYR A 8 -3.22 -5.47 -22.47
N LEU A 9 -3.25 -4.85 -21.29
CA LEU A 9 -4.44 -4.60 -20.49
C LEU A 9 -4.62 -3.10 -20.27
N THR A 10 -5.87 -2.67 -20.17
CA THR A 10 -6.21 -1.35 -19.62
C THR A 10 -6.08 -1.36 -18.10
N SER A 11 -6.01 -0.17 -17.48
CA SER A 11 -5.98 -0.06 -16.03
C SER A 11 -7.18 -0.73 -15.35
N ARG A 12 -8.37 -0.69 -15.97
CA ARG A 12 -9.57 -1.40 -15.46
C ARG A 12 -9.48 -2.91 -15.61
N GLU A 13 -8.99 -3.42 -16.74
CA GLU A 13 -8.85 -4.87 -16.95
C GLU A 13 -7.79 -5.45 -15.99
N ALA A 14 -6.65 -4.78 -15.83
CA ALA A 14 -5.63 -5.17 -14.87
C ALA A 14 -6.15 -5.10 -13.43
N ALA A 15 -6.93 -4.07 -13.08
CA ALA A 15 -7.52 -3.92 -11.75
C ALA A 15 -8.48 -5.07 -11.42
N LYS A 16 -9.31 -5.47 -12.39
CA LYS A 16 -10.21 -6.61 -12.27
C LYS A 16 -9.46 -7.94 -12.11
N LEU A 17 -8.36 -8.13 -12.85
CA LEU A 17 -7.55 -9.35 -12.77
C LEU A 17 -6.80 -9.45 -11.43
N LEU A 18 -6.27 -8.34 -10.95
CA LEU A 18 -5.52 -8.24 -9.69
C LEU A 18 -6.41 -8.10 -8.45
N SER A 19 -7.73 -7.96 -8.63
CA SER A 19 -8.70 -7.68 -7.57
C SER A 19 -8.34 -6.45 -6.73
N VAL A 20 -7.92 -5.38 -7.40
CA VAL A 20 -7.57 -4.07 -6.79
C VAL A 20 -8.36 -2.94 -7.44
N ALA A 21 -8.31 -1.73 -6.88
CA ALA A 21 -8.90 -0.56 -7.50
C ALA A 21 -8.12 -0.12 -8.75
N VAL A 22 -8.79 0.59 -9.67
CA VAL A 22 -8.16 1.14 -10.89
C VAL A 22 -7.04 2.13 -10.55
N SER A 23 -7.21 2.89 -9.48
CA SER A 23 -6.22 3.82 -8.92
C SER A 23 -4.96 3.08 -8.47
N THR A 24 -5.09 1.91 -7.84
CA THR A 24 -3.96 1.05 -7.43
C THR A 24 -3.14 0.62 -8.63
N VAL A 25 -3.80 0.20 -9.71
CA VAL A 25 -3.12 -0.16 -10.96
C VAL A 25 -2.42 1.05 -11.58
N GLN A 26 -3.07 2.22 -11.59
CA GLN A 26 -2.46 3.45 -12.11
C GLN A 26 -1.21 3.83 -11.31
N LEU A 27 -1.24 3.67 -9.99
CA LEU A 27 -0.10 3.91 -9.12
C LEU A 27 1.05 2.93 -9.39
N TRP A 28 0.75 1.62 -9.44
CA TRP A 28 1.77 0.60 -9.75
C TRP A 28 2.44 0.83 -11.11
N THR A 29 1.69 1.34 -12.08
CA THR A 29 2.27 1.72 -13.37
C THR A 29 3.12 3.00 -13.30
N ASN A 30 2.76 3.98 -12.47
CA ASN A 30 3.56 5.20 -12.29
C ASN A 30 4.89 4.89 -11.58
N ASN A 31 4.87 3.97 -10.62
CA ASN A 31 6.02 3.60 -9.80
C ASN A 31 6.86 2.46 -10.41
N GLY A 32 6.58 2.06 -11.64
CA GLY A 32 7.35 1.02 -12.36
C GLY A 32 7.10 -0.42 -11.91
N LEU A 33 6.26 -0.65 -10.90
CA LEU A 33 5.84 -1.99 -10.44
C LEU A 33 5.08 -2.78 -11.51
N LEU A 34 4.23 -2.08 -12.27
CA LEU A 34 3.59 -2.62 -13.46
C LEU A 34 4.19 -1.96 -14.71
N ARG A 35 4.78 -2.77 -15.59
CA ARG A 35 5.30 -2.28 -16.87
C ARG A 35 4.15 -1.74 -17.71
N ALA A 36 4.17 -0.43 -17.96
CA ALA A 36 3.14 0.25 -18.72
C ALA A 36 3.68 1.39 -19.57
N TRP A 37 2.92 1.74 -20.60
CA TRP A 37 3.19 2.86 -21.49
C TRP A 37 1.89 3.56 -21.87
N THR A 38 1.99 4.77 -22.42
CA THR A 38 0.86 5.52 -22.99
C THR A 38 0.89 5.44 -24.51
N THR A 39 -0.26 5.23 -25.14
CA THR A 39 -0.37 5.37 -26.60
C THR A 39 -0.33 6.85 -26.99
N GLY A 40 -0.11 7.15 -28.29
CA GLY A 40 -0.15 8.52 -28.80
C GLY A 40 -1.48 9.25 -28.55
N GLY A 41 -2.56 8.51 -28.25
CA GLY A 41 -3.86 9.05 -27.86
C GLY A 41 -4.09 9.13 -26.34
N GLY A 42 -3.03 9.11 -25.52
CA GLY A 42 -3.12 9.31 -24.06
C GLY A 42 -3.63 8.12 -23.24
N HIS A 43 -3.94 6.98 -23.86
CA HIS A 43 -4.48 5.83 -23.14
C HIS A 43 -3.37 4.93 -22.61
N ARG A 44 -3.42 4.58 -21.32
CA ARG A 44 -2.45 3.69 -20.68
C ARG A 44 -2.63 2.23 -21.12
N ARG A 45 -1.51 1.53 -21.32
CA ARG A 45 -1.42 0.11 -21.64
C ARG A 45 -0.45 -0.55 -20.68
N ILE A 46 -0.87 -1.67 -20.12
CA ILE A 46 -0.13 -2.41 -19.11
C ILE A 46 0.23 -3.76 -19.72
N ALA A 47 1.51 -4.13 -19.66
CA ALA A 47 1.94 -5.43 -20.17
C ALA A 47 1.24 -6.55 -19.41
N ARG A 48 0.53 -7.43 -20.13
CA ARG A 48 -0.16 -8.57 -19.54
C ARG A 48 0.82 -9.45 -18.75
N SER A 49 2.03 -9.67 -19.27
CA SER A 49 3.09 -10.41 -18.59
C SER A 49 3.46 -9.80 -17.23
N SER A 50 3.43 -8.47 -17.10
CA SER A 50 3.70 -7.79 -15.82
C SER A 50 2.58 -8.02 -14.81
N VAL A 51 1.33 -8.09 -15.28
CA VAL A 51 0.17 -8.42 -14.43
C VAL A 51 0.19 -9.90 -14.04
N GLU A 52 0.53 -10.77 -14.99
CA GLU A 52 0.64 -12.22 -14.78
C GLU A 52 1.84 -12.60 -13.92
N GLU A 53 2.94 -11.85 -13.96
CA GLU A 53 4.04 -11.99 -12.99
C GLU A 53 3.56 -11.70 -11.56
N ILE A 54 2.77 -10.64 -11.37
CA ILE A 54 2.19 -10.31 -10.07
C ILE A 54 1.19 -11.40 -9.63
N LEU A 55 0.38 -11.95 -10.55
CA LEU A 55 -0.57 -13.05 -10.25
C LEU A 55 0.14 -14.39 -10.02
N GLY A 56 1.18 -14.71 -10.79
CA GLY A 56 1.97 -15.94 -10.65
C GLY A 56 2.78 -15.94 -9.35
N GLN A 57 3.24 -14.76 -8.94
CA GLN A 57 3.79 -14.53 -7.61
C GLN A 57 2.77 -14.65 -6.47
N GLN A 58 1.45 -14.71 -6.73
CA GLN A 58 0.42 -15.04 -5.73
C GLN A 58 0.19 -16.56 -5.62
N GLN A 59 0.44 -17.33 -6.69
CA GLN A 59 0.21 -18.78 -6.71
C GLN A 59 1.43 -19.61 -6.28
N ALA A 60 2.66 -19.10 -6.43
CA ALA A 60 3.89 -19.82 -6.07
C ALA A 60 4.31 -19.74 -4.58
N VAL A 61 3.53 -19.07 -3.72
CA VAL A 61 3.96 -18.72 -2.33
C VAL A 61 3.35 -19.60 -1.23
N SER A 62 3.02 -20.85 -1.56
CA SER A 62 2.92 -21.90 -0.54
C SER A 62 4.30 -22.50 -0.35
N GLY A 63 5.21 -21.78 0.28
CA GLY A 63 6.60 -22.21 0.43
C GLY A 63 7.37 -21.31 1.38
N ASP A 64 7.49 -21.80 2.60
CA ASP A 64 8.48 -21.48 3.64
C ASP A 64 9.70 -20.65 3.18
N GLN A 65 10.03 -19.56 3.89
CA GLN A 65 11.34 -18.89 3.77
C GLN A 65 11.80 -18.31 5.11
N GLY A 66 13.03 -18.68 5.49
CA GLY A 66 13.78 -18.27 6.69
C GLY A 66 14.28 -16.81 6.66
N PRO A 67 15.42 -16.48 7.32
CA PRO A 67 15.64 -15.22 8.02
C PRO A 67 15.88 -14.02 7.08
N GLY A 68 14.81 -13.51 6.48
CA GLY A 68 14.76 -12.21 5.81
C GLY A 68 14.71 -11.07 6.82
N GLN A 69 15.32 -9.92 6.47
CA GLN A 69 15.34 -8.72 7.30
C GLN A 69 13.91 -8.33 7.74
N GLN A 70 13.71 -8.16 9.05
CA GLN A 70 12.40 -7.87 9.63
C GLN A 70 11.85 -6.55 9.09
N LEU A 71 10.61 -6.57 8.57
CA LEU A 71 9.93 -5.40 8.04
C LEU A 71 9.35 -4.56 9.19
N SER A 72 9.83 -3.33 9.36
CA SER A 72 9.39 -2.40 10.40
C SER A 72 8.14 -1.65 9.94
N VAL A 73 7.07 -1.72 10.73
CA VAL A 73 5.76 -1.14 10.39
C VAL A 73 5.27 -0.29 11.55
N VAL A 74 4.87 0.95 11.28
CA VAL A 74 4.14 1.79 12.24
C VAL A 74 2.69 1.93 11.81
N ILE A 75 1.76 1.74 12.75
CA ILE A 75 0.32 1.88 12.53
C ILE A 75 -0.20 3.01 13.41
N VAL A 76 -0.85 4.01 12.81
CA VAL A 76 -1.43 5.18 13.49
C VAL A 76 -2.95 5.15 13.32
N GLU A 77 -3.65 4.80 14.40
CA GLU A 77 -5.10 4.62 14.43
C GLU A 77 -5.59 4.83 15.87
N ASP A 78 -6.61 5.66 16.06
CA ASP A 78 -7.14 6.00 17.38
C ASP A 78 -8.17 4.99 17.91
N ASP A 79 -8.77 4.20 17.02
CA ASP A 79 -9.67 3.12 17.41
C ASP A 79 -8.91 1.88 17.91
N ALA A 80 -9.05 1.60 19.21
CA ALA A 80 -8.40 0.46 19.85
C ALA A 80 -8.90 -0.92 19.34
N GLN A 81 -10.14 -1.04 18.84
CA GLN A 81 -10.61 -2.27 18.20
C GLN A 81 -9.90 -2.50 16.87
N GLN A 82 -9.75 -1.45 16.07
CA GLN A 82 -9.03 -1.54 14.79
C GLN A 82 -7.56 -1.85 14.98
N LEU A 83 -6.88 -1.24 15.97
CA LEU A 83 -5.51 -1.60 16.34
C LEU A 83 -5.37 -3.10 16.68
N ARG A 84 -6.29 -3.65 17.47
CA ARG A 84 -6.30 -5.10 17.78
C ARG A 84 -6.54 -5.96 16.54
N MET A 85 -7.37 -5.49 15.59
CA MET A 85 -7.56 -6.20 14.32
C MET A 85 -6.26 -6.23 13.50
N TYR A 86 -5.55 -5.10 13.42
CA TYR A 86 -4.23 -5.05 12.80
C TYR A 86 -3.27 -6.04 13.45
N GLU A 87 -3.08 -5.98 14.76
CA GLU A 87 -2.16 -6.89 15.49
C GLU A 87 -2.48 -8.36 15.19
N LYS A 88 -3.77 -8.75 15.33
CA LYS A 88 -4.20 -10.12 15.04
C LYS A 88 -3.90 -10.53 13.60
N GLN A 89 -4.13 -9.63 12.64
CA GLN A 89 -3.94 -9.94 11.24
C GLN A 89 -2.45 -10.02 10.86
N PHE A 90 -1.62 -9.11 11.35
CA PHE A 90 -0.18 -9.13 11.15
C PHE A 90 0.45 -10.41 11.71
N HIS A 91 0.00 -10.88 12.89
CA HIS A 91 0.39 -12.18 13.42
C HIS A 91 -0.04 -13.35 12.53
N ALA A 92 -1.21 -13.28 11.90
CA ALA A 92 -1.73 -14.34 11.04
C ALA A 92 -0.99 -14.44 9.70
N TRP A 93 -0.47 -13.33 9.16
CA TRP A 93 0.16 -13.29 7.83
C TRP A 93 1.49 -14.03 7.73
N ARG A 94 2.12 -14.42 8.84
CA ARG A 94 3.44 -15.09 8.83
C ARG A 94 4.49 -14.31 8.00
N ILE A 95 4.39 -12.99 8.00
CA ILE A 95 5.42 -12.08 7.44
C ILE A 95 6.32 -11.69 8.60
N ASN A 96 7.64 -11.75 8.43
CA ASN A 96 8.58 -11.29 9.44
C ASN A 96 8.48 -9.77 9.59
N THR A 97 7.61 -9.31 10.49
CA THR A 97 7.30 -7.89 10.72
C THR A 97 7.59 -7.50 12.17
N SER A 98 8.01 -6.25 12.37
CA SER A 98 8.02 -5.57 13.67
C SER A 98 6.97 -4.48 13.60
N VAL A 99 5.82 -4.70 14.25
CA VAL A 99 4.71 -3.75 14.22
C VAL A 99 4.71 -2.91 15.49
N VAL A 100 4.68 -1.59 15.33
CA VAL A 100 4.49 -0.63 16.42
C VAL A 100 3.20 0.14 16.16
N THR A 101 2.27 0.08 17.11
CA THR A 101 1.00 0.81 17.03
C THR A 101 1.09 2.16 17.74
N ALA A 102 0.31 3.15 17.31
CA ALA A 102 0.19 4.47 17.91
C ALA A 102 -1.28 4.87 17.90
N LYS A 103 -1.77 5.44 19.01
CA LYS A 103 -3.20 5.76 19.21
C LYS A 103 -3.58 7.18 18.78
N ASP A 104 -2.61 7.98 18.40
CA ASP A 104 -2.80 9.34 17.92
C ASP A 104 -1.64 9.76 17.03
N GLY A 105 -1.83 10.87 16.31
CA GLY A 105 -0.84 11.37 15.36
C GLY A 105 0.49 11.81 16.00
N TYR A 106 0.48 12.33 17.23
CA TYR A 106 1.70 12.75 17.91
C TYR A 106 2.56 11.57 18.33
N GLU A 107 1.93 10.56 18.93
CA GLU A 107 2.58 9.30 19.26
C GLU A 107 3.11 8.62 17.99
N GLY A 108 2.33 8.68 16.91
CA GLY A 108 2.71 8.20 15.58
C GLY A 108 4.00 8.85 15.08
N LEU A 109 4.03 10.19 15.03
CA LEU A 109 5.21 10.96 14.59
C LEU A 109 6.46 10.65 15.43
N VAL A 110 6.33 10.56 16.77
CA VAL A 110 7.46 10.22 17.66
C VAL A 110 7.98 8.81 17.35
N LYS A 111 7.09 7.83 17.12
CA LYS A 111 7.48 6.46 16.81
C LYS A 111 8.13 6.38 15.44
N ILE A 112 7.55 7.02 14.42
CA ILE A 112 8.10 7.08 13.06
C ILE A 112 9.51 7.65 13.07
N GLY A 113 9.73 8.79 13.73
CA GLY A 113 11.07 9.41 13.79
C GLY A 113 12.10 8.59 14.56
N ARG A 114 11.68 7.72 15.48
CA ARG A 114 12.58 6.82 16.24
C ARG A 114 12.91 5.54 15.49
N THR A 115 11.95 5.00 14.74
CA THR A 115 12.09 3.68 14.12
C THR A 115 12.44 3.73 12.65
N LEU A 116 12.24 4.86 11.97
CA LEU A 116 12.35 5.02 10.52
C LEU A 116 11.77 3.81 9.78
N PRO A 117 10.45 3.57 9.94
CA PRO A 117 9.84 2.33 9.51
C PRO A 117 9.88 2.17 7.98
N ASP A 118 9.77 0.93 7.52
CA ASP A 118 9.63 0.63 6.10
C ASP A 118 8.22 0.94 5.61
N VAL A 119 7.23 0.83 6.51
CA VAL A 119 5.82 1.05 6.20
C VAL A 119 5.14 1.85 7.30
N ILE A 120 4.39 2.86 6.91
CA ILE A 120 3.47 3.62 7.77
C ILE A 120 2.05 3.31 7.30
N ILE A 121 1.19 2.89 8.22
CA ILE A 121 -0.24 2.74 8.01
C ILE A 121 -0.93 3.79 8.87
N ALA A 122 -1.73 4.69 8.31
CA ALA A 122 -2.34 5.79 9.07
C ALA A 122 -3.79 6.06 8.67
N ASP A 123 -4.65 6.36 9.65
CA ASP A 123 -5.92 7.05 9.36
C ASP A 123 -5.66 8.56 9.12
N LEU A 124 -6.55 9.19 8.36
CA LEU A 124 -6.65 10.64 8.21
C LEU A 124 -7.49 11.29 9.30
N ASN A 125 -8.48 10.57 9.85
CA ASN A 125 -9.32 11.04 10.94
C ASN A 125 -8.67 10.69 12.28
N LEU A 126 -7.61 11.42 12.64
CA LEU A 126 -6.96 11.29 13.93
C LEU A 126 -7.41 12.40 14.89
N PRO A 127 -7.49 12.12 16.20
CA PRO A 127 -7.76 13.16 17.19
C PRO A 127 -6.53 14.06 17.34
N ASN A 128 -6.78 15.37 17.49
CA ASN A 128 -5.77 16.38 17.82
C ASN A 128 -4.68 16.65 16.77
N LEU A 129 -4.64 15.90 15.66
CA LEU A 129 -3.72 16.13 14.54
C LEU A 129 -4.45 15.95 13.22
N ASP A 130 -4.23 16.86 12.27
CA ASP A 130 -4.70 16.70 10.90
C ASP A 130 -3.86 15.64 10.18
N GLY A 131 -4.45 14.46 9.95
CA GLY A 131 -3.79 13.35 9.28
C GLY A 131 -3.31 13.70 7.86
N PHE A 132 -3.96 14.64 7.15
CA PHE A 132 -3.47 15.09 5.84
C PHE A 132 -2.16 15.86 5.96
N GLN A 133 -2.07 16.76 6.95
CA GLN A 133 -0.85 17.52 7.21
C GLN A 133 0.28 16.61 7.69
N MET A 134 -0.04 15.64 8.55
CA MET A 134 0.91 14.62 9.00
C MET A 134 1.54 13.89 7.80
N ILE A 135 0.73 13.39 6.89
CA ILE A 135 1.20 12.63 5.72
C ILE A 135 2.05 13.50 4.79
N ARG A 136 1.68 14.77 4.57
CA ARG A 136 2.48 15.71 3.77
C ARG A 136 3.83 15.99 4.42
N ALA A 137 3.84 16.27 5.72
CA ALA A 137 5.08 16.52 6.46
C ALA A 137 6.01 15.30 6.44
N LEU A 138 5.47 14.09 6.61
CA LEU A 138 6.25 12.85 6.52
C LEU A 138 6.87 12.64 5.13
N LYS A 139 6.19 13.07 4.07
CA LYS A 139 6.71 13.00 2.70
C LYS A 139 7.82 14.01 2.40
N GLU A 140 7.96 15.05 3.21
CA GLU A 140 9.04 16.04 3.06
C GLU A 140 10.32 15.62 3.80
N LEU A 141 10.30 14.52 4.56
CA LEU A 141 11.45 14.00 5.30
C LEU A 141 12.31 13.07 4.43
N PRO A 142 13.56 13.43 4.10
CA PRO A 142 14.44 12.60 3.28
C PRO A 142 14.72 11.22 3.89
N GLU A 143 14.70 11.12 5.22
CA GLU A 143 14.90 9.86 5.95
C GLU A 143 13.77 8.85 5.69
N LEU A 144 12.64 9.30 5.15
CA LEU A 144 11.47 8.48 4.82
C LEU A 144 11.25 8.33 3.30
N ASP A 145 12.23 8.68 2.46
CA ASP A 145 12.11 8.57 1.00
C ASP A 145 11.81 7.14 0.54
N GLN A 146 12.32 6.14 1.27
CA GLN A 146 12.06 4.72 1.00
C GLN A 146 10.88 4.14 1.81
N CYS A 147 10.29 4.94 2.71
CA CYS A 147 9.16 4.51 3.51
C CYS A 147 7.88 4.50 2.67
N LEU A 148 7.19 3.37 2.68
CA LEU A 148 5.87 3.23 2.10
C LEU A 148 4.82 3.84 3.04
N ILE A 149 4.02 4.79 2.55
CA ILE A 149 2.90 5.35 3.33
C ILE A 149 1.58 4.82 2.78
N VAL A 150 0.79 4.18 3.64
CA VAL A 150 -0.52 3.63 3.37
C VAL A 150 -1.55 4.34 4.26
N VAL A 151 -2.45 5.07 3.65
CA VAL A 151 -3.59 5.67 4.31
C VAL A 151 -4.76 4.69 4.28
N VAL A 152 -5.39 4.47 5.43
CA VAL A 152 -6.64 3.70 5.54
C VAL A 152 -7.69 4.54 6.25
N SER A 153 -8.69 5.02 5.51
CA SER A 153 -9.68 5.94 6.09
C SER A 153 -11.11 5.66 5.63
N GLY A 154 -12.08 6.10 6.44
CA GLY A 154 -13.50 6.06 6.08
C GLY A 154 -13.94 7.18 5.13
N LEU A 155 -13.05 8.15 4.86
CA LEU A 155 -13.34 9.25 3.94
C LEU A 155 -13.49 8.76 2.49
N THR A 156 -14.43 9.37 1.78
CA THR A 156 -14.61 9.19 0.34
C THR A 156 -13.52 9.90 -0.45
N GLU A 157 -13.31 9.48 -1.71
CA GLU A 157 -12.38 10.18 -2.61
C GLU A 157 -12.74 11.67 -2.81
N LEU A 158 -14.04 12.02 -2.72
CA LEU A 158 -14.49 13.40 -2.85
C LEU A 158 -14.04 14.22 -1.64
N GLU A 159 -14.30 13.74 -0.42
CA GLU A 159 -13.88 14.42 0.82
C GLU A 159 -12.36 14.58 0.89
N ILE A 160 -11.60 13.58 0.43
CA ILE A 160 -10.15 13.65 0.33
C ILE A 160 -9.71 14.74 -0.65
N LYS A 161 -10.36 14.84 -1.83
CA LYS A 161 -10.06 15.89 -2.82
C LYS A 161 -10.38 17.28 -2.31
N GLU A 162 -11.52 17.44 -1.63
CA GLU A 162 -11.93 18.72 -1.04
C GLU A 162 -10.95 19.22 0.03
N ARG A 163 -10.24 18.30 0.70
CA ARG A 163 -9.16 18.59 1.64
C ARG A 163 -7.76 18.70 0.99
N GLY A 164 -7.71 18.87 -0.33
CA GLY A 164 -6.47 19.06 -1.09
C GLY A 164 -5.77 17.78 -1.54
N GLY A 165 -6.37 16.61 -1.32
CA GLY A 165 -5.87 15.32 -1.76
C GLY A 165 -4.72 14.76 -0.92
N LEU A 166 -4.16 13.64 -1.37
CA LEU A 166 -2.96 13.01 -0.82
C LEU A 166 -1.79 13.15 -1.81
N PRO A 167 -0.54 13.12 -1.33
CA PRO A 167 0.63 13.00 -2.21
C PRO A 167 0.51 11.79 -3.16
N GLN A 168 1.10 11.89 -4.35
CA GLN A 168 0.87 10.93 -5.44
C GLN A 168 1.38 9.51 -5.14
N ASP A 169 2.35 9.39 -4.25
CA ASP A 169 3.03 8.16 -3.86
C ASP A 169 2.48 7.54 -2.57
N VAL A 170 1.42 8.12 -2.01
CA VAL A 170 0.70 7.57 -0.86
C VAL A 170 -0.36 6.58 -1.33
N PHE A 171 -0.34 5.38 -0.76
CA PHE A 171 -1.36 4.37 -1.01
C PHE A 171 -2.61 4.71 -0.21
N PHE A 172 -3.79 4.52 -0.79
CA PHE A 172 -5.05 4.77 -0.10
C PHE A 172 -5.96 3.55 -0.17
N PHE A 173 -6.50 3.17 0.98
CA PHE A 173 -7.55 2.19 1.13
C PHE A 173 -8.72 2.79 1.89
N THR A 174 -9.94 2.51 1.41
CA THR A 174 -11.17 2.86 2.12
C THR A 174 -11.48 1.83 3.19
N LYS A 175 -11.97 2.26 4.37
CA LYS A 175 -12.57 1.35 5.35
C LYS A 175 -13.87 0.73 4.78
N PRO A 176 -14.20 -0.55 5.06
CA PRO A 176 -13.51 -1.47 5.97
C PRO A 176 -12.13 -1.90 5.46
N ILE A 177 -11.17 -2.07 6.38
CA ILE A 177 -9.75 -2.31 6.07
C ILE A 177 -9.61 -3.52 5.13
N PRO A 178 -9.09 -3.34 3.90
CA PRO A 178 -8.93 -4.45 2.96
C PRO A 178 -7.66 -5.24 3.29
N PHE A 179 -7.72 -6.05 4.36
CA PHE A 179 -6.57 -6.79 4.88
C PHE A 179 -5.85 -7.65 3.83
N ASN A 180 -6.57 -8.28 2.89
CA ASN A 180 -5.94 -9.08 1.82
C ASN A 180 -5.07 -8.22 0.88
N ASN A 181 -5.52 -7.00 0.58
CA ASN A 181 -4.77 -6.06 -0.27
C ASN A 181 -3.55 -5.53 0.47
N LEU A 182 -3.71 -5.22 1.77
CA LEU A 182 -2.61 -4.79 2.63
C LEU A 182 -1.56 -5.90 2.79
N GLU A 183 -1.98 -7.15 2.99
CA GLU A 183 -1.09 -8.31 3.04
C GLU A 183 -0.27 -8.44 1.77
N THR A 184 -0.93 -8.36 0.61
CA THR A 184 -0.28 -8.49 -0.69
C THR A 184 0.80 -7.42 -0.87
N LEU A 185 0.49 -6.17 -0.49
CA LEU A 185 1.42 -5.06 -0.54
C LEU A 185 2.62 -5.29 0.39
N LEU A 186 2.39 -5.68 1.64
CA LEU A 186 3.45 -5.93 2.62
C LEU A 186 4.37 -7.08 2.20
N ARG A 187 3.82 -8.15 1.61
CA ARG A 187 4.64 -9.26 1.07
C ARG A 187 5.55 -8.79 -0.07
N GLN A 188 5.10 -7.87 -0.91
CA GLN A 188 5.93 -7.30 -1.97
C GLN A 188 7.09 -6.49 -1.39
N ILE A 189 6.83 -5.63 -0.40
CA ILE A 189 7.89 -4.83 0.24
C ILE A 189 8.88 -5.73 0.99
N ALA A 190 8.40 -6.72 1.74
CA ALA A 190 9.27 -7.67 2.43
C ALA A 190 10.21 -8.41 1.46
N ARG A 191 9.76 -8.73 0.24
CA ARG A 191 10.61 -9.33 -0.80
C ARG A 191 11.62 -8.34 -1.36
N ALA A 192 11.20 -7.12 -1.67
CA ALA A 192 12.08 -6.08 -2.19
C ALA A 192 13.21 -5.74 -1.20
N LYS A 193 12.94 -5.82 0.10
CA LYS A 193 13.93 -5.63 1.17
C LYS A 193 14.87 -6.82 1.38
N ALA A 194 14.46 -8.02 0.97
CA ALA A 194 15.25 -9.23 1.08
C ALA A 194 16.13 -9.54 -0.15
N ALA A 195 15.95 -8.77 -1.24
CA ALA A 195 16.71 -8.88 -2.49
C ALA A 195 17.90 -7.91 -2.51
#